data_AF-A0A7Y3D2E7-F1
#
_entry.id   AF-A0A7Y3D2E7-F1
#
_cell.length_a   1.000
_cell.length_b   1.000
_cell.length_c   1.000
_cell.angle_alpha   90.00
_cell.angle_beta   90.00
_cell.angle_gamma   90.00
#
_symmetry.space_group_name_H-M   'P 1'
#
loop_
_entity.id
_entity.type
_entity.pdbx_description
1 polymer ?
#
loop_
_entity_poly.entity_id
_entity_poly.type
_entity_poly.pdbx_seq_one_letter_code
_entity_poly.pdbx_strand_id
1 'polypeptide(L)' 'MKAPLLIMRPQSEMKNESSQNQLALAEKSGHQTYIAPNGVHGSSMLVKSRINGDASATWERVLSFLDDLEKKG' A
#
# COMPACT_ATOMS: atom_id res chain seq x y z
N MET A 1 13.51 -6.69 -16.75
CA MET A 1 13.10 -7.42 -15.53
C MET A 1 12.01 -6.59 -14.86
N LYS A 2 10.84 -7.17 -14.54
CA LYS A 2 9.83 -6.48 -13.71
C LYS A 2 10.04 -6.95 -12.27
N ALA A 3 10.31 -6.02 -11.36
CA ALA A 3 10.42 -6.34 -9.93
C ALA A 3 9.02 -6.46 -9.32
N PRO A 4 8.81 -7.36 -8.33
CA PRO A 4 7.61 -7.34 -7.52
C PRO A 4 7.44 -5.99 -6.83
N LEU A 5 6.21 -5.47 -6.82
CA LEU A 5 5.91 -4.15 -6.28
C LEU A 5 4.58 -4.20 -5.51
N LEU A 6 4.62 -3.63 -4.31
CA LEU A 6 3.46 -3.27 -3.52
C LEU A 6 3.35 -1.75 -3.47
N ILE A 7 2.25 -1.18 -3.96
CA ILE A 7 1.95 0.25 -3.83
C ILE A 7 0.90 0.45 -2.74
N MET A 8 1.20 1.36 -1.82
CA MET A 8 0.29 1.71 -0.74
C MET A 8 -0.09 3.18 -0.81
N ARG A 9 -1.35 3.50 -0.51
CA ARG A 9 -1.85 4.88 -0.42
C ARG A 9 -2.76 5.04 0.80
N PRO A 10 -2.71 6.17 1.52
CA PRO A 10 -3.70 6.46 2.55
C PRO A 10 -5.06 6.78 1.90
N GLN A 11 -6.15 6.35 2.53
CA GLN A 11 -7.52 6.60 2.05
C GLN A 11 -7.79 8.09 1.80
N SER A 12 -7.20 8.99 2.61
CA SER A 12 -7.35 10.43 2.46
C SER A 12 -6.84 10.96 1.12
N GLU A 13 -5.82 10.33 0.53
CA GLU A 13 -5.24 10.72 -0.76
C GLU A 13 -6.03 10.17 -1.96
N MET A 14 -6.86 9.15 -1.75
CA MET A 14 -7.66 8.53 -2.81
C MET A 14 -8.82 9.42 -3.30
N LYS A 15 -8.96 10.64 -2.76
CA LYS A 15 -9.83 11.68 -3.32
C LYS A 15 -9.24 12.35 -4.56
N ASN A 16 -7.93 12.26 -4.76
CA ASN A 16 -7.23 12.86 -5.88
C ASN A 16 -7.22 11.92 -7.09
N GLU A 17 -7.70 12.39 -8.25
CA GLU A 17 -7.76 11.61 -9.49
C GLU A 17 -6.39 11.04 -9.89
N SER A 18 -5.32 11.82 -9.74
CA SER A 18 -3.96 11.34 -9.99
C SER A 18 -3.57 10.14 -9.13
N SER A 19 -3.99 10.12 -7.86
CA SER A 19 -3.71 8.98 -6.96
C SER A 19 -4.49 7.74 -7.38
N GLN A 20 -5.75 7.92 -7.77
CA GLN A 20 -6.58 6.83 -8.32
C GLN A 20 -5.97 6.25 -9.60
N ASN A 21 -5.57 7.12 -10.54
CA ASN A 21 -4.98 6.71 -11.82
C ASN A 21 -3.67 5.96 -11.64
N GLN A 22 -2.82 6.37 -10.69
CA GLN A 22 -1.58 5.66 -10.37
C GLN A 22 -1.85 4.26 -9.78
N LEU A 23 -2.82 4.15 -8.87
CA LEU A 23 -3.19 2.86 -8.28
C LEU A 23 -3.75 1.91 -9.36
N ALA A 24 -4.65 2.40 -10.20
CA ALA A 24 -5.25 1.64 -11.30
C ALA A 24 -4.20 1.20 -12.34
N LEU A 25 -3.22 2.05 -12.66
CA LEU A 25 -2.13 1.69 -13.55
C LEU A 25 -1.27 0.55 -12.98
N ALA A 26 -1.02 0.57 -11.67
CA ALA A 26 -0.26 -0.47 -10.99
C ALA A 26 -1.02 -1.81 -10.99
N GLU A 27 -2.32 -1.78 -10.68
CA GLU A 27 -3.20 -2.96 -10.73
C GLU A 27 -3.24 -3.55 -12.14
N LYS A 28 -3.45 -2.71 -13.17
CA LYS A 28 -3.44 -3.13 -14.58
C LYS A 28 -2.11 -3.74 -15.01
N SER A 29 -1.01 -3.33 -14.38
CA SER A 29 0.33 -3.85 -14.64
C SER A 29 0.66 -5.13 -13.88
N GLY A 30 -0.26 -5.63 -13.05
CA GLY A 30 -0.11 -6.85 -12.25
C GLY A 30 0.61 -6.62 -10.91
N HIS A 31 0.70 -5.39 -10.43
CA HIS A 31 1.30 -5.07 -9.14
C HIS A 31 0.26 -5.15 -8.01
N GLN A 32 0.74 -5.44 -6.79
CA GLN A 32 -0.12 -5.44 -5.61
C GLN A 32 -0.38 -4.01 -5.16
N THR A 33 -1.61 -3.71 -4.76
CA THR A 33 -2.01 -2.40 -4.23
C THR A 33 -2.69 -2.56 -2.87
N TYR A 34 -2.67 -1.49 -2.07
CA TYR A 34 -3.40 -1.42 -0.81
C TYR A 34 -3.74 0.04 -0.45
N ILE A 35 -5.00 0.26 -0.09
CA ILE A 35 -5.45 1.55 0.43
C ILE A 35 -5.54 1.43 1.96
N ALA A 36 -4.67 2.16 2.66
CA ALA A 36 -4.61 2.15 4.12
C ALA A 36 -5.70 3.09 4.70
N PRO A 37 -6.71 2.56 5.41
CA PRO A 37 -7.85 3.36 5.87
C PRO A 37 -7.46 4.45 6.88
N ASN A 38 -6.47 4.16 7.71
CA ASN A 38 -6.01 5.02 8.81
C ASN A 38 -4.80 5.90 8.43
N GLY A 39 -4.30 5.79 7.20
CA GLY A 39 -3.09 6.49 6.78
C GLY A 39 -3.29 8.01 6.68
N VAL A 40 -2.21 8.76 6.91
CA VAL A 40 -2.20 10.23 6.84
C VAL A 40 -1.17 10.67 5.79
N HIS A 41 -1.51 11.67 4.98
CA HIS A 41 -0.60 12.21 3.97
C HIS A 41 0.70 12.71 4.61
N GLY A 42 1.84 12.42 3.97
CA GLY A 42 3.17 12.80 4.47
C GLY A 42 3.63 12.01 5.70
N SER A 43 2.90 10.97 6.09
CA SER A 43 3.19 10.13 7.24
C SER A 43 3.44 8.67 6.80
N SER A 44 4.24 7.94 7.58
CA SER A 44 4.41 6.50 7.33
C SER A 44 3.16 5.76 7.77
N MET A 45 2.53 5.04 6.85
CA MET A 45 1.36 4.19 7.10
C MET A 45 1.66 2.98 7.99
N LEU A 46 2.93 2.73 8.31
CA LEU A 46 3.41 1.61 9.13
C LEU A 46 3.73 2.02 10.57
N VAL A 47 3.80 3.32 10.86
CA VAL A 47 4.19 3.82 12.18
C VAL A 47 2.93 4.27 12.92
N LYS A 48 2.57 3.54 13.98
CA LYS A 48 1.34 3.79 14.75
C LYS A 48 1.17 5.24 15.21
N SER A 49 2.25 5.88 15.68
CA SER A 49 2.21 7.28 16.14
C SER A 49 2.05 8.33 15.02
N ARG A 50 2.06 7.90 13.75
CA ARG A 50 1.97 8.77 12.57
C ARG A 50 0.68 8.56 11.78
N ILE A 51 -0.20 7.67 12.22
CA ILE A 51 -1.48 7.38 11.59
C ILE A 51 -2.63 7.63 12.57
N ASN A 52 -3.85 7.72 12.03
CA ASN A 52 -5.05 7.86 12.86
C ASN A 52 -5.59 6.48 13.23
N GLY A 53 -4.96 5.82 14.20
CA GLY A 53 -5.43 4.55 14.73
C GLY A 53 -4.34 3.47 14.72
N ASP A 54 -4.70 2.30 14.20
CA ASP A 54 -3.85 1.12 14.27
C ASP A 54 -3.25 0.75 12.89
N ALA A 55 -2.00 0.26 12.92
CA ALA A 55 -1.21 -0.06 11.73
C ALA A 55 -1.19 -1.56 11.40
N SER A 56 -1.85 -2.42 12.20
CA SER A 56 -1.72 -3.88 12.08
C SER A 56 -2.19 -4.38 10.72
N ALA A 57 -3.34 -3.91 10.22
CA ALA A 57 -3.84 -4.29 8.90
C ALA A 57 -2.87 -3.88 7.76
N THR A 58 -2.19 -2.74 7.91
CA THR A 58 -1.18 -2.29 6.96
C THR A 58 0.06 -3.20 7.02
N TRP A 59 0.51 -3.56 8.22
CA TRP A 59 1.62 -4.49 8.42
C TRP A 59 1.31 -5.90 7.92
N GLU A 60 0.11 -6.42 8.16
CA GLU A 60 -0.36 -7.69 7.62
C GLU A 60 -0.25 -7.72 6.09
N ARG A 61 -0.59 -6.61 5.44
CA ARG A 61 -0.46 -6.51 3.98
C ARG A 61 1.00 -6.55 3.52
N VAL A 62 1.90 -5.86 4.24
CA VAL A 62 3.34 -5.88 3.95
C VAL A 62 3.93 -7.27 4.16
N LEU A 63 3.62 -7.93 5.27
CA LEU A 63 4.11 -9.27 5.57
C LEU A 63 3.59 -10.29 4.55
N SER A 64 2.30 -10.23 4.20
CA SER A 64 1.74 -11.07 3.13
C SER A 64 2.43 -10.87 1.79
N PHE A 65 2.79 -9.63 1.44
CA PHE A 65 3.54 -9.37 0.22
C PHE A 65 4.95 -9.98 0.26
N LEU A 66 5.66 -9.87 1.39
CA LEU A 66 7.00 -10.44 1.54
C LEU A 66 6.98 -11.97 1.51
N ASP A 67 6.03 -12.60 2.21
CA ASP A 67 5.81 -14.04 2.17
C ASP A 67 5.55 -14.55 0.74
N ASP A 68 4.77 -13.80 -0.05
CA ASP A 68 4.52 -14.12 -1.46
C ASP A 68 5.80 -14.07 -2.30
N LEU A 69 6.77 -13.21 -1.95
CA LEU A 69 8.05 -13.14 -2.65
C LEU A 69 8.94 -14.31 -2.26
N GLU A 70 9.01 -14.65 -0.99
CA GLU A 70 9.81 -15.79 -0.50
C GLU A 70 9.32 -17.11 -1.09
N LYS A 71 8.01 -17.31 -1.25
CA LYS A 71 7.43 -18.54 -1.84
C LYS A 71 7.62 -18.66 -3.35
N LYS A 72 7.92 -17.54 -4.04
CA LYS A 72 8.08 -17.49 -5.50
C LYS A 72 9.54 -17.48 -5.95
N GLY A 73 10.48 -17.23 -5.04
CA GLY A 73 11.93 -17.32 -5.26
C GLY A 73 12.46 -18.72 -5.03
#